data_AF-A0A7K3IVG1-F1
#
_entry.id   AF-A0A7K3IVG1-F1
#
_cell.length_a   1.000
_cell.length_b   1.000
_cell.length_c   1.000
_cell.angle_alpha   90.00
_cell.angle_beta   90.00
_cell.angle_gamma   90.00
#
_symmetry.space_group_name_H-M   'P 1'
#
loop_
_entity.id
_entity.type
_entity.pdbx_description
1 polymer ?
#
loop_
_entity_poly.entity_id
_entity_poly.type
_entity_poly.pdbx_seq_one_letter_code
_entity_poly.pdbx_strand_id
1 'polypeptide(L)'
;MGLPFLVFAWLVLIQFSSGLSGRKNPKWFVPGFLLVNFAILFLLGYHFSVNKAGNPSILMRYYFIIFNVVYSLFASYLIHLSGRSRSEIHEHDKRIIAPFISLISFLLSALLVFYTDQQWLALVFIFAFFLGNIFLPVYLSYGTLVTVLNPEPEEDMPFEEFCKKYEISPRESEIIREICNGLSNKEISDKLFISLQTVKDHTHRIYIKTNVKSRVQLITLVKEEKLVK
;
A
#
# COMPACT_ATOMS: atom_id res chain seq x y z
N MET A 1 15.83 -22.40 -18.34
CA MET A 1 14.44 -21.98 -18.63
C MET A 1 13.83 -21.06 -17.56
N GLY A 2 14.14 -21.19 -16.26
CA GLY A 2 13.50 -20.35 -15.20
C GLY A 2 14.15 -19.00 -14.84
N LEU A 3 15.33 -18.68 -15.40
CA LEU A 3 16.18 -17.56 -14.95
C LEU A 3 15.50 -16.18 -15.03
N PRO A 4 14.80 -15.82 -16.12
CA PRO A 4 14.14 -14.51 -16.21
C PRO A 4 13.06 -14.34 -15.14
N PHE A 5 12.30 -15.40 -14.84
CA PHE A 5 11.17 -15.37 -13.91
C PHE A 5 11.59 -15.04 -12.48
N LEU A 6 12.76 -15.53 -12.05
CA LEU A 6 13.30 -15.22 -10.71
C LEU A 6 13.70 -13.75 -10.57
N VAL A 7 14.25 -13.15 -11.64
CA VAL A 7 14.55 -11.70 -11.68
C VAL A 7 13.27 -10.88 -11.61
N PHE A 8 12.21 -11.29 -12.32
CA PHE A 8 10.90 -10.65 -12.24
C PHE A 8 10.28 -10.76 -10.84
N ALA A 9 10.43 -11.90 -10.16
CA ALA A 9 9.93 -12.06 -8.79
C ALA A 9 10.59 -11.06 -7.83
N TRP A 10 11.91 -10.83 -7.93
CA TRP A 10 12.59 -9.80 -7.16
C TRP A 10 12.12 -8.38 -7.50
N LEU A 11 11.89 -8.10 -8.78
CA LEU A 11 11.35 -6.82 -9.21
C LEU A 11 9.98 -6.55 -8.58
N VAL A 12 9.06 -7.52 -8.64
CA VAL A 12 7.72 -7.42 -8.05
C VAL A 12 7.81 -7.23 -6.54
N LEU A 13 8.69 -7.99 -5.86
CA LEU A 13 8.89 -7.86 -4.42
C LEU A 13 9.35 -6.45 -4.04
N ILE A 14 10.34 -5.88 -4.73
CA ILE A 14 10.84 -4.52 -4.43
C ILE A 14 9.79 -3.46 -4.75
N GLN A 15 9.04 -3.62 -5.85
CA GLN A 15 7.96 -2.69 -6.18
C GLN A 15 6.87 -2.70 -5.12
N PHE A 16 6.48 -3.89 -4.67
CA PHE A 16 5.52 -4.07 -3.59
C PHE A 16 6.02 -3.43 -2.29
N SER A 17 7.25 -3.75 -1.86
CA SER A 17 7.86 -3.16 -0.67
C SER A 17 7.95 -1.65 -0.75
N SER A 18 8.36 -1.08 -1.88
CA SER A 18 8.39 0.37 -2.10
C SER A 18 7.00 1.00 -2.02
N GLY A 19 5.98 0.32 -2.57
CA GLY A 19 4.58 0.73 -2.49
C GLY A 19 4.09 0.78 -1.04
N LEU A 20 4.38 -0.26 -0.25
CA LEU A 20 4.09 -0.29 1.19
C LEU A 20 4.78 0.83 1.96
N SER A 21 5.98 1.22 1.52
CA SER A 21 6.73 2.33 2.10
C SER A 21 6.23 3.72 1.69
N GLY A 22 5.18 3.80 0.85
CA GLY A 22 4.68 5.07 0.30
C GLY A 22 5.61 5.71 -0.72
N ARG A 23 6.63 4.98 -1.20
CA ARG A 23 7.62 5.47 -2.16
C ARG A 23 7.18 5.15 -3.58
N LYS A 24 7.13 6.16 -4.44
CA LYS A 24 6.93 5.97 -5.88
C LYS A 24 8.28 5.65 -6.52
N ASN A 25 8.35 4.52 -7.22
CA ASN A 25 9.52 4.19 -8.02
C ASN A 25 9.60 5.08 -9.27
N PRO A 26 10.78 5.58 -9.67
CA PRO A 26 10.92 6.35 -10.88
C PRO A 26 10.63 5.48 -12.11
N LYS A 27 10.17 6.10 -13.21
CA LYS A 27 9.82 5.37 -14.46
C LYS A 27 10.98 4.53 -15.02
N TRP A 28 12.22 4.96 -14.77
CA TRP A 28 13.44 4.26 -15.20
C TRP A 28 13.89 3.12 -14.29
N PHE A 29 13.25 2.95 -13.12
CA PHE A 29 13.63 1.90 -12.17
C PHE A 29 13.52 0.50 -12.78
N VAL A 30 12.38 0.20 -13.41
CA VAL A 30 12.11 -1.11 -14.02
C VAL A 30 13.11 -1.48 -15.11
N PRO A 31 13.30 -0.66 -16.17
CA PRO A 31 14.26 -1.00 -17.21
C PRO A 31 15.69 -1.05 -16.66
N GLY A 32 16.06 -0.17 -15.72
CA GLY A 32 17.37 -0.18 -15.08
C GLY A 32 17.63 -1.46 -14.27
N PHE A 33 16.66 -1.88 -13.45
CA PHE A 33 16.75 -3.09 -12.65
C PHE A 33 16.95 -4.35 -13.51
N LEU A 34 16.16 -4.46 -14.58
CA LEU A 34 16.27 -5.58 -15.51
C LEU A 34 17.62 -5.55 -16.24
N LEU A 35 18.02 -4.39 -16.76
CA LEU A 35 19.30 -4.25 -17.46
C LEU A 35 20.47 -4.66 -16.59
N VAL A 36 20.52 -4.22 -15.33
CA VAL A 36 21.59 -4.58 -14.39
C VAL A 36 21.63 -6.10 -14.15
N ASN A 37 20.50 -6.72 -13.83
CA ASN A 37 20.47 -8.16 -13.55
C ASN A 37 20.82 -8.99 -14.78
N PHE A 38 20.27 -8.66 -15.95
CA PHE A 38 20.59 -9.36 -17.19
C PHE A 38 22.04 -9.12 -17.64
N ALA A 39 22.60 -7.94 -17.42
CA ALA A 39 24.01 -7.66 -17.69
C ALA A 39 24.93 -8.51 -16.79
N ILE A 40 24.63 -8.63 -15.50
CA ILE A 40 25.41 -9.48 -14.58
C ILE A 40 25.34 -10.95 -15.03
N LEU A 41 24.14 -11.45 -15.35
CA LEU A 41 23.96 -12.81 -15.86
C LEU A 41 24.73 -13.04 -17.17
N PHE A 42 24.70 -12.07 -18.08
CA PHE A 42 25.42 -12.13 -19.34
C PHE A 42 26.94 -12.16 -19.12
N LEU A 43 27.47 -11.29 -18.26
CA LEU A 43 28.89 -11.26 -17.93
C LEU A 43 29.36 -12.54 -17.25
N LEU A 44 28.57 -13.09 -16.32
CA LEU A 44 28.85 -14.37 -15.68
C LEU A 44 28.87 -15.51 -16.70
N GLY A 45 27.89 -15.54 -17.61
CA GLY A 45 27.82 -16.53 -18.69
C GLY A 45 29.00 -16.40 -19.67
N TYR A 46 29.37 -15.17 -20.03
CA TYR A 46 30.51 -14.90 -20.90
C TYR A 46 31.83 -15.33 -20.27
N HIS A 47 32.07 -14.94 -19.01
CA HIS A 47 33.27 -15.33 -18.26
C HIS A 47 33.42 -16.85 -18.19
N PHE A 48 32.32 -17.56 -17.98
CA PHE A 48 32.29 -19.01 -17.97
C PHE A 48 32.63 -19.61 -19.36
N SER A 49 32.01 -19.07 -20.42
CA SER A 49 32.25 -19.55 -21.79
C SER A 49 33.71 -19.39 -22.21
N VAL A 50 34.37 -18.33 -21.77
CA VAL A 50 35.77 -18.05 -22.10
C VAL A 50 36.72 -18.93 -21.26
N ASN A 51 36.46 -19.08 -19.97
CA ASN A 51 37.39 -19.75 -19.05
C ASN A 51 37.18 -21.26 -18.90
N LYS A 52 36.19 -21.86 -19.59
CA LYS A 52 35.77 -23.28 -19.39
C LYS A 52 35.59 -23.65 -17.91
N ALA A 53 35.12 -22.70 -17.12
CA ALA A 53 35.25 -22.72 -15.67
C ALA A 53 34.13 -23.54 -14.98
N GLY A 54 34.26 -24.86 -14.89
CA GLY A 54 33.41 -25.69 -14.03
C GLY A 54 32.00 -25.98 -14.58
N ASN A 55 30.99 -26.15 -13.72
CA ASN A 55 29.60 -26.39 -14.13
C ASN A 55 28.78 -25.09 -14.07
N PRO A 56 28.13 -24.64 -15.17
CA PRO A 56 27.40 -23.36 -15.17
C PRO A 56 26.23 -23.34 -14.18
N SER A 57 25.63 -24.50 -13.92
CA SER A 57 24.52 -24.67 -12.99
C SER A 57 24.88 -24.25 -11.56
N ILE A 58 26.09 -24.55 -11.11
CA ILE A 58 26.56 -24.23 -9.75
C ILE A 58 26.69 -22.72 -9.57
N LEU A 59 27.24 -22.03 -10.56
CA LEU A 59 27.44 -20.59 -10.51
C LEU A 59 26.10 -19.83 -10.54
N MET A 60 25.21 -20.23 -11.43
CA MET A 60 23.86 -19.68 -11.49
C MET A 60 23.11 -19.89 -10.17
N ARG A 61 23.30 -21.06 -9.54
CA ARG A 61 22.74 -21.37 -8.22
C ARG A 61 23.20 -20.36 -7.15
N TYR A 62 24.49 -20.14 -7.02
CA TYR A 62 25.03 -19.18 -6.05
C TYR A 62 24.59 -17.76 -6.34
N TYR A 63 24.52 -17.36 -7.61
CA TYR A 63 23.94 -16.08 -8.01
C TYR A 63 22.51 -15.92 -7.46
N PHE A 64 21.63 -16.91 -7.64
CA PHE A 64 20.26 -16.79 -7.11
C PHE A 64 20.20 -16.76 -5.60
N ILE A 65 20.97 -17.59 -4.90
CA ILE A 65 20.98 -17.60 -3.43
C ILE A 65 21.40 -16.23 -2.91
N ILE A 66 22.51 -15.68 -3.44
CA ILE A 66 23.06 -14.40 -2.99
C ILE A 66 22.07 -13.27 -3.28
N PHE A 67 21.61 -13.14 -4.53
CA PHE A 67 20.71 -12.06 -4.90
C PHE A 67 19.34 -12.19 -4.26
N ASN A 68 18.86 -13.41 -4.01
CA ASN A 68 17.63 -13.61 -3.26
C ASN A 68 17.72 -13.05 -1.85
N VAL A 69 18.76 -13.42 -1.10
CA VAL A 69 18.98 -12.91 0.25
C VAL A 69 19.13 -11.38 0.23
N VAL A 70 19.91 -10.84 -0.71
CA VAL A 70 20.11 -9.39 -0.85
C VAL A 70 18.79 -8.67 -1.11
N TYR A 71 17.98 -9.13 -2.06
CA TYR A 71 16.73 -8.47 -2.41
C TYR A 71 15.66 -8.62 -1.34
N SER A 72 15.61 -9.76 -0.63
CA SER A 72 14.69 -9.94 0.48
C SER A 72 15.05 -9.07 1.69
N LEU A 73 16.35 -8.93 2.00
CA LEU A 73 16.81 -7.99 3.02
C LEU A 73 16.51 -6.54 2.62
N PHE A 74 16.73 -6.18 1.36
CA PHE A 74 16.43 -4.85 0.85
C PHE A 74 14.92 -4.55 0.90
N ALA A 75 14.08 -5.51 0.50
CA ALA A 75 12.63 -5.43 0.60
C ALA A 75 12.15 -5.23 2.04
N SER A 76 12.70 -6.02 2.98
CA SER A 76 12.42 -5.90 4.42
C SER A 76 12.84 -4.54 4.98
N TYR A 77 14.03 -4.07 4.60
CA TYR A 77 14.54 -2.75 4.97
C TYR A 77 13.65 -1.61 4.45
N LEU A 78 13.20 -1.70 3.20
CA LEU A 78 12.27 -0.72 2.63
C LEU A 78 10.98 -0.64 3.44
N ILE A 79 10.38 -1.77 3.76
CA ILE A 79 9.13 -1.82 4.55
C ILE A 79 9.36 -1.21 5.94
N HIS A 80 10.49 -1.50 6.60
CA HIS A 80 10.79 -0.96 7.93
C HIS A 80 11.03 0.56 7.93
N LEU A 81 11.56 1.11 6.84
CA LEU A 81 11.74 2.55 6.64
C LEU A 81 10.45 3.28 6.24
N SER A 82 9.29 2.61 6.20
CA SER A 82 8.02 3.30 6.01
C SER A 82 7.71 4.15 7.24
N GLY A 83 8.14 5.40 7.28
CA GLY A 83 7.57 6.36 8.24
C GLY A 83 6.09 6.58 7.91
N ARG A 84 5.24 6.80 8.94
CA ARG A 84 3.79 7.14 8.93
C ARG A 84 3.19 7.28 7.53
N SER A 85 3.16 6.16 6.80
CA SER A 85 2.77 6.15 5.40
C SER A 85 1.26 6.00 5.38
N ARG A 86 0.57 6.77 4.53
CA ARG A 86 -0.88 6.64 4.24
C ARG A 86 -1.22 5.29 3.57
N SER A 87 -0.50 4.21 3.86
CA SER A 87 -0.94 2.88 3.48
C SER A 87 -2.00 2.45 4.47
N GLU A 88 -3.14 1.97 3.97
CA GLU A 88 -4.23 1.41 4.80
C GLU A 88 -3.82 0.17 5.60
N ILE A 89 -2.64 -0.42 5.32
CA ILE A 89 -2.06 -1.49 6.13
C ILE A 89 -1.55 -0.89 7.44
N HIS A 90 -2.11 -1.37 8.55
CA HIS A 90 -1.77 -0.96 9.90
C HIS A 90 -0.25 -1.13 10.15
N GLU A 91 0.38 -0.15 10.82
CA GLU A 91 1.82 -0.17 11.16
C GLU A 91 2.26 -1.49 11.83
N HIS A 92 1.34 -2.12 12.59
CA HIS A 92 1.53 -3.41 13.22
C HIS A 92 1.74 -4.55 12.21
N ASP A 93 0.92 -4.60 11.16
CA ASP A 93 0.99 -5.67 10.15
C ASP A 93 2.27 -5.56 9.33
N LYS A 94 2.74 -4.34 9.05
CA LYS A 94 4.03 -4.13 8.36
C LYS A 94 5.21 -4.71 9.13
N ARG A 95 5.22 -4.54 10.46
CA ARG A 95 6.28 -5.08 11.33
C ARG A 95 6.27 -6.60 11.40
N ILE A 96 5.13 -7.23 11.17
CA ILE A 96 5.01 -8.69 11.07
C ILE A 96 5.39 -9.16 9.67
N ILE A 97 4.91 -8.52 8.61
CA ILE A 97 5.12 -8.96 7.23
C ILE A 97 6.60 -8.90 6.82
N ALA A 98 7.32 -7.84 7.19
CA ALA A 98 8.71 -7.62 6.77
C ALA A 98 9.70 -8.73 7.20
N PRO A 99 9.73 -9.20 8.47
CA PRO A 99 10.60 -10.31 8.86
C PRO A 99 10.15 -11.65 8.29
N PHE A 100 8.86 -11.88 8.10
CA PHE A 100 8.35 -13.11 7.49
C PHE A 100 8.81 -13.29 6.04
N ILE A 101 8.81 -12.21 5.24
CA ILE A 101 9.36 -12.22 3.87
C ILE A 101 10.82 -12.64 3.86
N SER A 102 11.65 -12.04 4.72
CA SER A 102 13.08 -12.38 4.84
C SER A 102 13.29 -13.81 5.33
N LEU A 103 12.52 -14.26 6.32
CA LEU A 103 12.62 -15.59 6.90
C LEU A 103 12.28 -16.67 5.87
N ILE A 104 11.16 -16.51 5.15
CA ILE A 104 10.74 -17.43 4.08
C ILE A 104 11.81 -17.48 2.98
N SER A 105 12.35 -16.32 2.58
CA SER A 105 13.39 -16.23 1.56
C SER A 105 14.68 -16.94 1.98
N PHE A 106 15.08 -16.79 3.24
CA PHE A 106 16.25 -17.48 3.80
C PHE A 106 16.04 -19.00 3.86
N LEU A 107 14.85 -19.45 4.30
CA LEU A 107 14.51 -20.86 4.40
C LEU A 107 14.48 -21.54 3.03
N LEU A 108 13.91 -20.87 2.03
CA LEU A 108 13.94 -21.28 0.62
C LEU A 108 15.38 -21.34 0.08
N SER A 109 16.19 -20.32 0.37
CA SER A 109 17.60 -20.28 -0.04
C SER A 109 18.44 -21.39 0.60
N ALA A 110 18.20 -21.70 1.87
CA ALA A 110 18.87 -22.79 2.58
C ALA A 110 18.56 -24.15 1.96
N LEU A 111 17.29 -24.39 1.60
CA LEU A 111 16.86 -25.63 0.93
C LEU A 111 17.61 -25.86 -0.40
N LEU A 112 17.97 -24.78 -1.09
CA LEU A 112 18.65 -24.79 -2.38
C LEU A 112 20.15 -25.13 -2.29
N VAL A 113 20.77 -24.93 -1.12
CA VAL A 113 22.18 -25.30 -0.87
C VAL A 113 22.35 -26.81 -0.81
N PHE A 114 21.39 -27.52 -0.21
CA PHE A 114 21.47 -28.96 0.03
C PHE A 114 21.10 -29.82 -1.19
N TYR A 115 20.48 -29.26 -2.22
CA TYR A 115 20.09 -29.99 -3.42
C TYR A 115 21.07 -29.75 -4.58
N THR A 116 21.90 -30.76 -4.87
CA THR A 116 22.95 -30.71 -5.91
C THR A 116 22.64 -31.51 -7.18
N ASP A 117 21.87 -32.59 -7.13
CA ASP A 117 21.89 -33.60 -8.23
C ASP A 117 20.56 -33.84 -8.98
N GLN A 118 19.46 -33.20 -8.60
CA GLN A 118 18.13 -33.52 -9.14
C GLN A 118 17.49 -32.33 -9.86
N GLN A 119 17.43 -32.38 -11.20
CA GLN A 119 16.93 -31.29 -12.04
C GLN A 119 15.45 -30.96 -11.80
N TRP A 120 14.61 -31.95 -11.46
CA TRP A 120 13.17 -31.74 -11.22
C TRP A 120 12.90 -30.92 -9.94
N LEU A 121 13.76 -31.04 -8.93
CA LEU A 121 13.65 -30.26 -7.69
C LEU A 121 13.92 -28.78 -7.90
N ALA A 122 14.74 -28.42 -8.89
CA ALA A 122 14.92 -27.02 -9.27
C ALA A 122 13.63 -26.39 -9.81
N LEU A 123 12.80 -27.16 -10.53
CA LEU A 123 11.49 -26.68 -11.02
C LEU A 123 10.50 -26.51 -9.89
N VAL A 124 10.42 -27.49 -8.97
CA VAL A 124 9.59 -27.40 -7.77
C VAL A 124 9.98 -26.19 -6.93
N PHE A 125 11.29 -25.95 -6.79
CA PHE A 125 11.80 -24.76 -6.12
C PHE A 125 11.36 -23.47 -6.81
N ILE A 126 11.57 -23.34 -8.13
CA ILE A 126 11.18 -22.12 -8.87
C ILE A 126 9.68 -21.86 -8.68
N PHE A 127 8.86 -22.90 -8.71
CA PHE A 127 7.42 -22.79 -8.54
C PHE A 127 7.05 -22.36 -7.10
N ALA A 128 7.62 -23.01 -6.08
CA ALA A 128 7.41 -22.66 -4.68
C ALA A 128 7.90 -21.23 -4.35
N PHE A 129 9.04 -20.85 -4.94
CA PHE A 129 9.61 -19.53 -4.83
C PHE A 129 8.71 -18.46 -5.44
N PHE A 130 8.21 -18.71 -6.65
CA PHE A 130 7.30 -17.82 -7.35
C PHE A 130 5.97 -17.69 -6.60
N LEU A 131 5.41 -18.80 -6.11
CA LEU A 131 4.23 -18.78 -5.26
C LEU A 131 4.46 -17.92 -4.01
N GLY A 132 5.53 -18.16 -3.25
CA GLY A 132 5.78 -17.44 -2.01
C GLY A 132 5.99 -15.93 -2.21
N ASN A 133 6.71 -15.53 -3.26
CA ASN A 133 7.05 -14.13 -3.49
C ASN A 133 5.95 -13.33 -4.19
N ILE A 134 5.03 -13.97 -4.91
CA ILE A 134 3.95 -13.26 -5.62
C ILE A 134 2.63 -13.33 -4.85
N PHE A 135 2.33 -14.47 -4.23
CA PHE A 135 1.05 -14.66 -3.57
C PHE A 135 0.86 -13.69 -2.41
N LEU A 136 1.91 -13.38 -1.66
CA LEU A 136 1.84 -12.43 -0.54
C LEU A 136 1.59 -10.98 -1.01
N PRO A 137 2.37 -10.39 -1.94
CA PRO A 137 2.06 -9.09 -2.53
C PRO A 137 0.68 -8.99 -3.17
N VAL A 138 0.27 -10.03 -3.91
CA VAL A 138 -1.03 -10.05 -4.59
C VAL A 138 -2.17 -10.16 -3.58
N TYR A 139 -2.05 -11.04 -2.58
CA TYR A 139 -3.03 -11.19 -1.51
C TYR A 139 -3.22 -9.89 -0.71
N LEU A 140 -2.12 -9.23 -0.34
CA LEU A 140 -2.16 -7.95 0.36
C LEU A 140 -2.71 -6.83 -0.53
N SER A 141 -2.33 -6.78 -1.81
CA SER A 141 -2.86 -5.83 -2.78
C SER A 141 -4.36 -6.03 -3.03
N TYR A 142 -4.84 -7.26 -2.98
CA TYR A 142 -6.26 -7.57 -3.11
C TYR A 142 -7.02 -7.17 -1.85
N GLY A 143 -6.45 -7.41 -0.66
CA GLY A 143 -6.98 -6.92 0.61
C GLY A 143 -7.18 -5.41 0.63
N THR A 144 -6.18 -4.65 0.14
CA THR A 144 -6.29 -3.17 0.04
C THR A 144 -7.27 -2.72 -1.04
N LEU A 145 -7.42 -3.45 -2.15
CA LEU A 145 -8.42 -3.13 -3.16
C LEU A 145 -9.84 -3.33 -2.62
N VAL A 146 -10.03 -4.34 -1.77
CA VAL A 146 -11.33 -4.60 -1.13
C VAL A 146 -11.67 -3.53 -0.10
N THR A 147 -10.72 -3.01 0.69
CA THR A 147 -10.95 -1.85 1.58
C THR A 147 -11.22 -0.56 0.81
N VAL A 148 -10.58 -0.33 -0.34
CA VAL A 148 -10.88 0.82 -1.20
C VAL A 148 -12.26 0.72 -1.84
N LEU A 149 -12.71 -0.49 -2.19
CA LEU A 149 -14.03 -0.73 -2.80
C LEU A 149 -15.16 -0.77 -1.77
N ASN A 150 -14.87 -1.19 -0.54
CA ASN A 150 -15.75 -1.07 0.62
C ASN A 150 -15.07 -0.15 1.63
N PRO A 151 -15.08 1.18 1.42
CA PRO A 151 -14.67 2.07 2.49
C PRO A 151 -15.56 1.75 3.69
N GLU A 152 -14.92 1.32 4.79
CA GLU A 152 -15.53 1.41 6.11
C GLU A 152 -16.17 2.81 6.20
N PRO A 153 -17.45 2.94 6.61
CA PRO A 153 -18.07 4.25 6.72
C PRO A 153 -17.15 5.10 7.60
N GLU A 154 -16.54 6.16 7.03
CA GLU A 154 -15.66 7.08 7.73
C GLU A 154 -16.24 7.31 9.12
N GLU A 155 -15.58 6.79 10.16
CA GLU A 155 -15.97 7.04 11.54
C GLU A 155 -16.14 8.55 11.68
N ASP A 156 -17.34 9.00 12.04
CA ASP A 156 -17.79 10.39 12.12
C ASP A 156 -16.97 11.27 13.10
N MET A 157 -15.87 10.74 13.65
CA MET A 157 -14.93 11.36 14.59
C MET A 157 -14.52 12.80 14.20
N PRO A 158 -14.23 13.15 12.93
CA PRO A 158 -13.94 14.54 12.56
C PRO A 158 -15.14 15.48 12.72
N PHE A 159 -16.36 14.97 12.50
CA PHE A 159 -17.58 15.76 12.57
C PHE A 159 -18.08 15.92 14.00
N GLU A 160 -17.90 14.91 14.85
CA GLU A 160 -18.24 15.02 16.27
C GLU A 160 -17.31 16.02 16.99
N GLU A 161 -16.02 16.02 16.66
CA GLU A 161 -15.07 17.00 17.16
C GLU A 161 -15.36 18.42 16.65
N PHE A 162 -15.75 18.55 15.37
CA PHE A 162 -16.26 19.82 14.83
C PHE A 162 -17.48 20.31 15.62
N CYS A 163 -18.46 19.43 15.85
CA CYS A 163 -19.66 19.77 16.62
C CYS A 163 -19.30 20.23 18.04
N LYS A 164 -18.36 19.54 18.69
CA LYS A 164 -17.88 19.91 20.02
C LYS A 164 -17.14 21.26 20.02
N LYS A 165 -16.27 21.50 19.03
CA LYS A 165 -15.46 22.72 18.90
C LYS A 165 -16.34 23.98 18.76
N TYR A 166 -17.44 23.88 18.03
CA TYR A 166 -18.35 25.00 17.76
C TYR A 166 -19.65 24.93 18.56
N GLU A 167 -19.73 24.07 19.59
CA GLU A 167 -20.91 23.89 20.45
C GLU A 167 -22.20 23.67 19.65
N ILE A 168 -22.11 22.87 18.59
CA ILE A 168 -23.22 22.53 17.70
C ILE A 168 -24.15 21.54 18.42
N SER A 169 -25.43 21.89 18.48
CA SER A 169 -26.46 21.01 19.05
C SER A 169 -26.77 19.83 18.12
N PRO A 170 -27.38 18.74 18.63
CA PRO A 170 -27.77 17.60 17.79
C PRO A 170 -28.59 18.01 16.57
N ARG A 171 -29.56 18.92 16.74
CA ARG A 171 -30.41 19.37 15.64
C ARG A 171 -29.68 20.24 14.62
N GLU A 172 -28.75 21.07 15.07
CA GLU A 172 -27.89 21.84 14.17
C GLU A 172 -26.94 20.90 13.40
N SER A 173 -26.45 19.83 14.05
CA SER A 173 -25.58 18.84 13.41
C SER A 173 -26.27 18.14 12.25
N GLU A 174 -27.54 17.75 12.41
CA GLU A 174 -28.36 17.17 11.34
C GLU A 174 -28.49 18.13 10.16
N ILE A 175 -28.76 19.41 10.43
CA ILE A 175 -28.89 20.44 9.41
C ILE A 175 -27.54 20.66 8.69
N ILE A 176 -26.41 20.68 9.39
CA ILE A 176 -25.08 20.81 8.78
C ILE A 176 -24.79 19.63 7.85
N ARG A 177 -25.14 18.40 8.25
CA ARG A 177 -24.97 17.21 7.39
C ARG A 177 -25.76 17.35 6.10
N GLU A 178 -27.03 17.74 6.18
CA GLU A 178 -27.84 17.95 4.98
C GLU A 178 -27.36 19.13 4.13
N ILE A 179 -26.81 20.18 4.75
CA ILE A 179 -26.15 21.26 4.04
C ILE A 179 -24.95 20.73 3.23
N CYS A 180 -24.13 19.87 3.84
CA CYS A 180 -22.96 19.26 3.20
C CYS A 180 -23.35 18.28 2.08
N ASN A 181 -24.51 17.63 2.20
CA ASN A 181 -25.11 16.80 1.14
C ASN A 181 -25.68 17.61 -0.02
N GLY A 182 -25.68 18.95 0.06
CA GLY A 182 -26.14 19.83 -1.01
C GLY A 182 -27.63 20.16 -0.99
N LEU A 183 -28.38 19.75 0.03
CA LEU A 183 -29.83 19.98 0.09
C LEU A 183 -30.14 21.47 0.37
N SER A 184 -31.07 22.03 -0.39
CA SER A 184 -31.65 23.35 -0.13
C SER A 184 -32.42 23.39 1.18
N ASN A 185 -32.63 24.58 1.76
CA ASN A 185 -33.36 24.71 3.03
C ASN A 185 -34.79 24.13 2.97
N LYS A 186 -35.40 24.10 1.77
CA LYS A 186 -36.71 23.48 1.54
C LYS A 186 -36.62 21.95 1.58
N GLU A 187 -35.63 21.37 0.91
CA GLU A 187 -35.41 19.92 0.96
C GLU A 187 -35.04 19.46 2.38
N ILE A 188 -34.27 20.26 3.12
CA ILE A 188 -33.96 20.01 4.53
C ILE A 188 -35.22 20.08 5.38
N SER A 189 -36.10 21.06 5.13
CA SER A 189 -37.36 21.20 5.89
C SER A 189 -38.25 19.97 5.69
N ASP A 190 -38.34 19.50 4.45
CA ASP A 190 -39.14 18.34 4.08
C ASP A 190 -38.53 17.06 4.66
N LYS A 191 -37.19 16.89 4.56
CA LYS A 191 -36.48 15.69 5.04
C LYS A 191 -36.48 15.56 6.57
N LEU A 192 -36.30 16.67 7.27
CA LEU A 192 -36.23 16.69 8.74
C LEU A 192 -37.60 16.96 9.41
N PHE A 193 -38.68 17.03 8.62
CA PHE A 193 -40.05 17.30 9.08
C PHE A 193 -40.17 18.54 9.99
N ILE A 194 -39.53 19.64 9.59
CA ILE A 194 -39.61 20.95 10.28
C ILE A 194 -39.97 22.06 9.31
N SER A 195 -40.36 23.24 9.81
CA SER A 195 -40.69 24.35 8.94
C SER A 195 -39.44 24.92 8.24
N LEU A 196 -39.62 25.48 7.03
CA LEU A 196 -38.55 26.20 6.32
C LEU A 196 -37.97 27.34 7.15
N GLN A 197 -38.78 28.00 7.96
CA GLN A 197 -38.32 29.07 8.86
C GLN A 197 -37.40 28.51 9.94
N THR A 198 -37.75 27.38 10.54
CA THR A 198 -36.93 26.69 11.54
C THR A 198 -35.56 26.31 10.97
N VAL A 199 -35.50 25.82 9.73
CA VAL A 199 -34.21 25.54 9.05
C VAL A 199 -33.37 26.80 8.88
N LYS A 200 -33.98 27.91 8.47
CA LYS A 200 -33.28 29.21 8.33
C LYS A 200 -32.74 29.70 9.68
N ASP A 201 -33.54 29.61 10.74
CA ASP A 201 -33.14 30.05 12.08
C ASP A 201 -31.96 29.23 12.62
N HIS A 202 -32.00 27.89 12.46
CA HIS A 202 -30.87 27.03 12.81
C HIS A 202 -29.64 27.33 11.95
N THR A 203 -29.79 27.51 10.64
CA THR A 203 -28.67 27.86 9.74
C THR A 203 -28.01 29.16 10.15
N HIS A 204 -28.80 30.16 10.55
CA HIS A 204 -28.28 31.43 11.04
C HIS A 204 -27.49 31.27 12.35
N ARG A 205 -28.01 30.47 13.30
CA ARG A 205 -27.27 30.16 14.54
C ARG A 205 -25.97 29.41 14.27
N ILE A 206 -25.98 28.45 13.35
CA ILE A 206 -24.78 27.73 12.91
C ILE A 206 -23.74 28.72 12.36
N TYR A 207 -24.15 29.67 11.52
CA TYR A 207 -23.25 30.67 10.95
C TYR A 207 -22.62 31.57 12.02
N ILE A 208 -23.39 31.96 13.03
CA ILE A 208 -22.86 32.69 14.19
C ILE A 208 -21.83 31.85 14.96
N LYS A 209 -22.17 30.60 15.30
CA LYS A 209 -21.28 29.71 16.07
C LYS A 209 -19.98 29.39 15.35
N THR A 210 -20.03 29.21 14.03
CA THR A 210 -18.87 28.87 13.19
C THR A 210 -18.15 30.08 12.62
N ASN A 211 -18.66 31.30 12.86
CA ASN A 211 -18.16 32.56 12.33
C ASN A 211 -18.01 32.58 10.80
N VAL A 212 -18.91 31.89 10.08
CA VAL A 212 -18.96 31.89 8.62
C VAL A 212 -20.08 32.78 8.11
N LYS A 213 -19.94 33.30 6.90
CA LYS A 213 -20.92 34.24 6.30
C LYS A 213 -21.74 33.62 5.18
N SER A 214 -21.42 32.40 4.77
CA SER A 214 -22.12 31.74 3.67
C SER A 214 -22.14 30.23 3.81
N ARG A 215 -23.11 29.61 3.13
CA ARG A 215 -23.23 28.16 3.01
C ARG A 215 -21.96 27.51 2.47
N VAL A 216 -21.34 28.12 1.46
CA VAL A 216 -20.11 27.60 0.86
C VAL A 216 -18.98 27.64 1.88
N GLN A 217 -18.84 28.74 2.64
CA GLN A 217 -17.84 28.81 3.71
C GLN A 217 -18.07 27.77 4.81
N LEU A 218 -19.32 27.50 5.20
CA LEU A 218 -19.64 26.43 6.14
C LEU A 218 -19.18 25.06 5.60
N ILE A 219 -19.50 24.76 4.33
CA ILE A 219 -19.10 23.50 3.69
C ILE A 219 -17.58 23.38 3.62
N THR A 220 -16.89 24.46 3.25
CA THR A 220 -15.43 24.49 3.20
C THR A 220 -14.83 24.29 4.58
N LEU A 221 -15.33 24.97 5.61
CA LEU A 221 -14.84 24.84 6.99
C LEU A 221 -14.97 23.40 7.51
N VAL A 222 -16.15 22.77 7.30
CA VAL A 222 -16.37 21.37 7.68
C VAL A 222 -15.41 20.43 6.94
N LYS A 223 -15.10 20.72 5.67
CA LYS A 223 -14.15 19.94 4.87
C LYS A 223 -12.69 20.17 5.28
N GLU A 224 -12.30 21.40 5.58
CA GLU A 224 -10.93 21.74 6.00
C GLU A 224 -10.61 21.12 7.35
N GLU A 225 -11.54 21.17 8.31
CA GLU A 225 -11.37 20.51 9.62
C GLU A 225 -11.33 18.97 9.49
N LYS A 226 -11.98 18.39 8.46
CA LYS A 226 -11.80 16.97 8.09
C LYS A 226 -10.41 16.65 7.53
N LEU A 227 -9.71 17.60 6.93
CA LEU A 227 -8.45 17.38 6.19
C LEU A 227 -7.19 17.70 7.00
N VAL A 228 -7.30 18.36 8.15
CA VAL A 228 -6.16 18.87 8.97
C VAL A 228 -5.66 17.84 10.01
N LYS A 229 -6.10 16.58 9.96
CA LYS A 229 -5.55 15.47 10.77
C LYS A 229 -5.08 14.30 9.91
#